data_AF-A0A843ANB9-F1
#
_entry.id   AF-A0A843ANB9-F1
#
_cell.length_a   1.000
_cell.length_b   1.000
_cell.length_c   1.000
_cell.angle_alpha   90.00
_cell.angle_beta   90.00
_cell.angle_gamma   90.00
#
_symmetry.space_group_name_H-M   'P 1'
#
loop_
_entity.id
_entity.type
_entity.pdbx_description
1 polymer ?
#
loop_
_entity_poly.entity_id
_entity_poly.type
_entity_poly.pdbx_seq_one_letter_code
_entity_poly.pdbx_strand_id
1 'polypeptide(L)'
;MDTMEQLDLDLLNKDERTVRLFGKDIRFKTLTVQEHLKNESTAFKLEQLSYDNEEDLKKAADLVIEYIMNVLELNKKEASKITMEQYTRLRQYMGRQELYDQGFNDKEIDKIEKEAAKKQMQNILK
;
A
#
# COMPACT_ATOMS: atom_id res chain seq x y z
N MET A 1 9.47 14.78 -26.13
CA MET A 1 8.34 14.05 -25.53
C MET A 1 8.95 13.00 -24.64
N ASP A 2 9.20 13.36 -23.38
CA ASP A 2 9.65 12.40 -22.39
C ASP A 2 8.52 11.40 -22.18
N THR A 3 8.75 10.16 -22.61
CA THR A 3 7.96 9.02 -22.19
C THR A 3 8.03 8.97 -20.67
N MET A 4 7.02 9.54 -19.99
CA MET A 4 6.64 9.10 -18.67
C MET A 4 6.51 7.58 -18.79
N GLU A 5 7.51 6.84 -18.29
CA GLU A 5 7.41 5.40 -18.10
C GLU A 5 6.08 5.18 -17.39
N GLN A 6 5.12 4.57 -18.11
CA GLN A 6 3.82 4.25 -17.55
C GLN A 6 4.08 3.42 -16.30
N LEU A 7 3.74 4.03 -15.17
CA LEU A 7 3.97 3.54 -13.83
C LEU A 7 2.86 2.53 -13.51
N ASP A 8 2.87 1.41 -14.21
CA ASP A 8 1.83 0.38 -14.10
C ASP A 8 2.15 -0.60 -12.97
N LEU A 9 1.18 -0.77 -12.06
CA LEU A 9 1.15 -1.85 -11.08
C LEU A 9 0.43 -3.05 -11.70
N ASP A 10 1.17 -3.88 -12.45
CA ASP A 10 0.66 -5.17 -12.93
C ASP A 10 0.94 -6.25 -11.87
N LEU A 11 -0.14 -6.89 -11.40
CA LEU A 11 -0.12 -7.93 -10.38
C LEU A 11 0.08 -9.30 -11.05
N LEU A 12 1.31 -9.80 -11.09
CA LEU A 12 1.64 -11.09 -11.72
C LEU A 12 2.63 -11.87 -10.84
N ASN A 13 2.12 -12.81 -10.04
CA ASN A 13 2.11 -14.24 -10.38
C ASN A 13 1.52 -15.02 -9.21
N LYS A 14 0.76 -16.07 -9.49
CA LYS A 14 0.14 -16.94 -8.46
C LYS A 14 1.18 -17.69 -7.60
N ASP A 15 2.44 -17.70 -8.03
CA ASP A 15 3.52 -18.48 -7.41
C ASP A 15 4.61 -17.63 -6.73
N GLU A 16 4.70 -16.33 -7.04
CA GLU A 16 5.64 -15.40 -6.38
C GLU A 16 4.90 -14.13 -5.95
N ARG A 17 5.04 -13.74 -4.67
CA ARG A 17 4.57 -12.44 -4.19
C ARG A 17 5.50 -11.36 -4.78
N THR A 18 5.18 -10.87 -5.97
CA THR A 18 5.81 -9.73 -6.65
C THR A 18 4.77 -8.72 -7.12
N VAL A 19 5.19 -7.48 -7.31
CA VAL A 19 4.43 -6.43 -8.00
C VAL A 19 5.28 -5.86 -9.13
N ARG A 20 4.70 -5.62 -10.31
CA ARG A 20 5.41 -4.89 -11.35
C ARG A 20 5.43 -3.41 -11.00
N LEU A 21 6.61 -2.81 -10.90
CA LEU A 21 6.82 -1.37 -10.72
C LEU A 21 7.99 -0.93 -11.58
N PHE A 22 7.89 0.22 -12.23
CA PHE A 22 8.94 0.75 -13.13
C PHE A 22 9.33 -0.25 -14.26
N GLY A 23 8.35 -1.01 -14.77
CA GLY A 23 8.59 -2.05 -15.77
C GLY A 23 9.42 -3.25 -15.27
N LYS A 24 9.57 -3.43 -13.96
CA LYS A 24 10.32 -4.52 -13.32
C LYS A 24 9.46 -5.23 -12.29
N ASP A 25 9.68 -6.53 -12.11
CA ASP A 25 9.03 -7.28 -11.04
C ASP A 25 9.79 -7.04 -9.72
N ILE A 26 9.10 -6.43 -8.75
CA ILE A 26 9.62 -6.10 -7.41
C ILE A 26 9.05 -7.09 -6.41
N ARG A 27 9.92 -7.73 -5.63
CA ARG A 27 9.51 -8.71 -4.61
C ARG A 27 9.00 -8.03 -3.35
N PHE A 28 8.05 -8.69 -2.70
CA PHE A 28 7.75 -8.41 -1.31
C PHE A 28 8.90 -8.91 -0.42
N LYS A 29 9.25 -8.12 0.59
CA LYS A 29 10.24 -8.50 1.58
C LYS A 29 9.70 -9.62 2.46
N THR A 30 10.56 -10.60 2.73
CA THR A 30 10.33 -11.54 3.84
C THR A 30 10.73 -10.85 5.13
N LEU A 31 9.75 -10.57 5.99
CA LEU A 31 9.97 -9.84 7.23
C LEU A 31 10.13 -10.79 8.41
N THR A 32 11.07 -10.49 9.30
CA THR A 32 11.06 -11.04 10.65
C THR A 32 9.85 -10.52 11.44
N VAL A 33 9.48 -11.18 12.54
CA VAL A 33 8.36 -10.76 13.41
C VAL A 33 8.55 -9.30 13.87
N GLN A 34 9.77 -8.92 14.24
CA GLN A 34 10.07 -7.56 14.69
C GLN A 34 9.87 -6.52 13.57
N GLU A 35 10.30 -6.84 12.34
CA GLU A 35 10.12 -5.96 11.19
C GLU A 35 8.65 -5.86 10.78
N HIS A 36 7.91 -6.96 10.86
CA HIS A 36 6.47 -6.98 10.63
C HIS A 36 5.74 -6.08 11.63
N LEU A 37 6.00 -6.23 12.93
CA LEU A 37 5.41 -5.37 13.97
C LEU A 37 5.79 -3.89 13.80
N LYS A 38 7.03 -3.61 13.36
CA LYS A 38 7.45 -2.24 13.02
C LYS A 38 6.63 -1.70 11.85
N ASN A 39 6.42 -2.50 10.81
CA ASN A 39 5.65 -2.12 9.63
C ASN A 39 4.19 -1.81 9.98
N GLU A 40 3.56 -2.65 10.81
CA GLU A 40 2.21 -2.42 11.34
C GLU A 40 2.14 -1.11 12.14
N SER A 41 3.15 -0.82 12.97
CA SER A 41 3.22 0.46 13.68
C SER A 41 3.33 1.65 12.74
N THR A 42 4.09 1.56 11.64
CA THR A 42 4.19 2.62 10.63
C THR A 42 2.84 2.83 9.92
N ALA A 43 2.15 1.75 9.55
CA ALA A 43 0.81 1.81 8.96
C ALA A 43 -0.20 2.49 9.90
N PHE A 44 -0.17 2.14 11.19
CA PHE A 44 -1.03 2.74 12.19
C PHE A 44 -0.77 4.24 12.39
N LYS A 45 0.50 4.67 12.39
CA LYS A 45 0.87 6.09 12.48
C LYS A 45 0.37 6.89 11.29
N LEU A 46 0.41 6.31 10.08
CA LEU A 46 -0.13 6.93 8.88
C LEU A 46 -1.64 7.19 8.99
N GLU A 47 -2.39 6.24 9.55
CA GLU A 47 -3.84 6.35 9.71
C GLU A 47 -4.25 7.38 10.78
N GLN A 48 -3.35 7.68 11.73
CA GLN A 48 -3.59 8.67 12.78
C GLN A 48 -3.10 10.08 12.45
N LEU A 49 -2.33 10.24 11.36
CA LEU A 49 -1.75 11.54 11.04
C LEU A 49 -2.84 12.51 10.56
N SER A 50 -2.80 13.73 11.09
CA SER A 50 -3.51 14.85 10.48
C SER A 50 -2.82 15.24 9.17
N TYR A 51 -3.55 15.84 8.23
CA TYR A 51 -3.02 16.37 6.98
C TYR A 51 -3.21 17.90 6.87
N ASP A 52 -3.34 18.57 8.02
CA ASP A 52 -3.82 19.96 8.08
C ASP A 52 -2.74 20.99 7.73
N ASN A 53 -1.45 20.61 7.71
CA ASN A 53 -0.35 21.52 7.40
C ASN A 53 0.78 20.86 6.59
N GLU A 54 1.68 21.68 6.06
CA GLU A 54 2.79 21.24 5.21
C GLU A 54 3.79 20.33 5.94
N GLU A 55 3.98 20.51 7.25
CA GLU A 55 4.87 19.67 8.05
C GLU A 55 4.30 18.26 8.21
N ASP A 56 3.00 18.15 8.42
CA ASP A 56 2.30 16.87 8.52
C ASP A 56 2.23 16.16 7.17
N LEU A 57 2.04 16.89 6.07
CA LEU A 57 2.15 16.32 4.72
C LEU A 57 3.54 15.73 4.44
N LYS A 58 4.62 16.40 4.90
CA LYS A 58 5.98 15.87 4.78
C LYS A 58 6.19 14.61 5.62
N LYS A 59 5.72 14.61 6.87
CA LYS A 59 5.76 13.43 7.75
C LYS A 59 4.99 12.26 7.16
N ALA A 60 3.80 12.51 6.59
CA ALA A 60 3.01 11.49 5.91
C ALA A 60 3.77 10.91 4.71
N ALA A 61 4.37 11.75 3.86
CA ALA A 61 5.14 11.31 2.72
C ALA A 61 6.34 10.44 3.14
N ASP A 62 7.08 10.84 4.18
CA ASP A 62 8.21 10.06 4.72
C ASP A 62 7.76 8.70 5.27
N LEU A 63 6.63 8.65 5.99
CA LEU A 63 6.07 7.41 6.52
C LEU A 63 5.57 6.49 5.40
N VAL A 64 4.98 7.03 4.33
CA VAL A 64 4.59 6.24 3.14
C VAL A 64 5.82 5.64 2.48
N ILE A 65 6.89 6.43 2.30
CA ILE A 65 8.16 5.94 1.73
C ILE A 65 8.77 4.85 2.63
N GLU A 66 8.79 5.05 3.95
CA GLU A 66 9.27 4.03 4.90
C GLU A 66 8.45 2.74 4.81
N TYR A 67 7.13 2.85 4.78
CA TYR A 67 6.24 1.69 4.66
C TYR A 67 6.52 0.91 3.37
N ILE A 68 6.58 1.58 2.23
CA ILE A 68 6.88 0.93 0.94
C ILE A 68 8.24 0.23 1.00
N MET A 69 9.27 0.89 1.53
CA MET A 69 10.60 0.28 1.68
C MET A 69 10.61 -0.91 2.64
N ASN A 70 9.71 -0.96 3.62
CA ASN A 70 9.58 -2.11 4.52
C ASN A 70 8.86 -3.27 3.84
N VAL A 71 7.90 -3.00 2.98
CA VAL A 71 7.10 -4.05 2.32
C VAL A 71 7.77 -4.58 1.05
N LEU A 72 8.45 -3.72 0.29
CA LEU A 72 9.03 -4.04 -1.02
C LEU A 72 10.56 -3.94 -0.99
N GLU A 73 11.22 -4.74 -1.84
CA GLU A 73 12.67 -4.68 -2.06
C GLU A 73 13.08 -3.46 -2.90
N LEU A 74 12.79 -2.27 -2.38
CA LEU A 74 13.12 -0.99 -3.00
C LEU A 74 14.07 -0.17 -2.13
N ASN A 75 14.90 0.66 -2.77
CA ASN A 75 15.65 1.70 -2.08
C ASN A 75 14.81 2.99 -1.94
N LYS A 76 15.30 3.95 -1.13
CA LYS A 76 14.60 5.21 -0.88
C LYS A 76 14.31 6.01 -2.16
N LYS A 77 15.27 6.05 -3.10
CA LYS A 77 15.12 6.80 -4.36
C LYS A 77 14.02 6.20 -5.24
N GLU A 78 13.85 4.89 -5.23
CA GLU A 78 12.79 4.20 -5.97
C GLU A 78 11.43 4.37 -5.27
N ALA A 79 11.38 4.19 -3.95
CA ALA A 79 10.16 4.35 -3.17
C ALA A 79 9.59 5.78 -3.26
N SER A 80 10.44 6.82 -3.29
CA SER A 80 10.01 8.21 -3.46
C SER A 80 9.40 8.54 -4.83
N LYS A 81 9.49 7.64 -5.82
CA LYS A 81 8.85 7.82 -7.13
C LYS A 81 7.43 7.24 -7.19
N ILE A 82 7.01 6.51 -6.17
CA ILE A 82 5.69 5.89 -6.13
C ILE A 82 4.64 6.97 -5.90
N THR A 83 3.59 6.95 -6.71
CA THR A 83 2.47 7.88 -6.59
C THR A 83 1.50 7.43 -5.49
N MET A 84 0.69 8.36 -4.99
CA MET A 84 -0.34 8.03 -3.99
C MET A 84 -1.36 7.01 -4.52
N GLU A 85 -1.67 7.07 -5.82
CA GLU A 85 -2.55 6.10 -6.47
C GLU A 85 -1.95 4.69 -6.42
N GLN A 86 -0.67 4.54 -6.76
CA GLN A 86 0.04 3.26 -6.71
C GLN A 86 0.16 2.73 -5.28
N TYR A 87 0.47 3.60 -4.32
CA TYR A 87 0.49 3.25 -2.90
C TYR A 87 -0.89 2.73 -2.43
N THR A 88 -1.96 3.41 -2.83
CA THR A 88 -3.34 2.99 -2.48
C THR A 88 -3.68 1.63 -3.08
N ARG A 89 -3.32 1.39 -4.35
CA ARG A 89 -3.51 0.09 -5.01
C ARG A 89 -2.68 -1.02 -4.34
N LEU A 90 -1.44 -0.73 -3.93
CA LEU A 90 -0.59 -1.66 -3.19
C LEU A 90 -1.22 -2.04 -1.84
N ARG A 91 -1.69 -1.05 -1.06
CA ARG A 91 -2.39 -1.29 0.22
C ARG A 91 -3.66 -2.12 0.03
N GLN A 92 -4.45 -1.83 -0.99
CA GLN A 92 -5.65 -2.62 -1.32
C GLN A 92 -5.27 -4.07 -1.66
N TYR A 93 -4.27 -4.28 -2.50
CA TYR A 93 -3.79 -5.62 -2.84
C TYR A 93 -3.38 -6.41 -1.59
N MET A 94 -2.58 -5.80 -0.70
CA MET A 94 -2.16 -6.45 0.55
C MET A 94 -3.35 -6.80 1.44
N GLY A 95 -4.31 -5.88 1.61
CA GLY A 95 -5.52 -6.16 2.39
C GLY A 95 -6.35 -7.30 1.79
N ARG A 96 -6.48 -7.37 0.45
CA ARG A 96 -7.16 -8.50 -0.21
C ARG A 96 -6.39 -9.82 -0.04
N GLN A 97 -5.05 -9.80 -0.09
CA GLN A 97 -4.21 -10.98 0.18
C GLN A 97 -4.41 -11.52 1.59
N GLU A 98 -4.45 -10.66 2.60
CA GLU A 98 -4.73 -11.07 3.97
C GLU A 98 -6.12 -11.71 4.12
N LEU A 99 -7.11 -11.21 3.38
CA LEU A 99 -8.44 -11.81 3.35
C LEU A 99 -8.46 -13.16 2.61
N TYR A 100 -7.72 -13.30 1.51
CA TYR A 100 -7.55 -14.60 0.86
C TYR A 100 -6.85 -15.62 1.79
N ASP A 101 -5.81 -15.20 2.52
CA ASP A 101 -5.10 -16.03 3.50
C ASP A 101 -6.03 -16.44 4.67
N GLN A 102 -7.06 -15.63 4.96
CA GLN A 102 -8.13 -15.97 5.93
C GLN A 102 -9.24 -16.85 5.34
N GLY A 103 -9.19 -17.17 4.05
CA GLY A 103 -10.14 -18.05 3.37
C GLY A 103 -11.33 -17.36 2.72
N PHE A 104 -11.33 -16.03 2.64
CA PHE A 104 -12.38 -15.29 1.92
C PHE A 104 -12.21 -15.41 0.40
N ASN A 105 -13.32 -15.45 -0.32
CA ASN A 105 -13.32 -15.36 -1.79
C ASN A 105 -13.63 -13.94 -2.30
N ASP A 106 -13.45 -13.72 -3.60
CA ASP A 106 -13.65 -12.41 -4.24
C ASP A 106 -14.98 -11.74 -3.90
N LYS A 107 -16.09 -12.49 -3.90
CA LYS A 107 -17.42 -11.93 -3.63
C LYS A 107 -17.54 -11.43 -2.19
N GLU A 108 -16.88 -12.12 -1.25
CA GLU A 108 -16.90 -11.77 0.16
C GLU A 108 -16.03 -10.54 0.43
N ILE A 109 -14.83 -10.51 -0.17
CA ILE A 109 -13.92 -9.37 -0.10
C ILE A 109 -14.58 -8.12 -0.66
N ASP A 110 -15.18 -8.20 -1.86
CA ASP A 110 -15.87 -7.08 -2.49
C ASP A 110 -17.02 -6.54 -1.61
N LYS A 111 -17.69 -7.43 -0.85
CA LYS A 111 -18.74 -7.03 0.09
C LYS A 111 -18.15 -6.26 1.27
N ILE A 112 -17.06 -6.76 1.86
CA ILE A 112 -16.35 -6.10 2.97
C ILE A 112 -15.85 -4.72 2.53
N GLU A 113 -15.21 -4.61 1.36
CA GLU A 113 -14.70 -3.34 0.83
C GLU A 113 -15.83 -2.33 0.59
N LYS A 114 -16.96 -2.76 0.04
CA LYS A 114 -18.15 -1.91 -0.14
C LYS A 114 -18.73 -1.43 1.21
N GLU A 115 -18.76 -2.30 2.21
CA GLU A 115 -19.24 -1.94 3.55
C GLU A 115 -18.29 -0.96 4.25
N ALA A 116 -16.98 -1.16 4.13
CA ALA A 116 -15.96 -0.24 4.65
C ALA A 116 -16.04 1.14 3.99
N ALA A 117 -16.15 1.19 2.66
CA ALA A 117 -16.30 2.43 1.91
C ALA A 117 -17.58 3.19 2.30
N LYS A 118 -18.71 2.48 2.46
CA LYS A 118 -19.97 3.08 2.94
C LYS A 118 -19.82 3.69 4.33
N LYS A 119 -19.15 3.00 5.26
CA LYS A 119 -18.90 3.53 6.61
C LYS A 119 -18.01 4.78 6.58
N GLN A 120 -16.95 4.78 5.76
CA GLN A 120 -16.08 5.95 5.59
C GLN A 120 -16.84 7.15 5.02
N MET A 121 -17.64 6.97 3.97
CA MET A 121 -18.46 8.04 3.40
C MET A 121 -19.46 8.62 4.40
N GLN A 122 -20.09 7.76 5.22
CA GLN A 122 -21.00 8.22 6.29
C GLN A 122 -20.30 9.02 7.39
N ASN A 123 -19.01 8.78 7.64
CA ASN A 123 -18.23 9.54 8.60
C ASN A 123 -17.73 10.88 8.03
N ILE A 124 -17.52 10.99 6.71
CA ILE A 124 -17.11 12.23 6.04
C ILE A 124 -18.30 13.19 5.85
N LEU A 125 -19.52 12.65 5.69
CA LEU A 125 -20.75 13.43 5.50
C LEU A 125 -21.41 13.87 6.82
N LYS A 126 -20.81 13.54 7.98
CA LYS A 126 -21.23 14.00 9.30
C LYS A 126 -20.41 15.19 9.75
#